data_AF-A0A8H6LEG1-F1
#
_entry.id   AF-A0A8H6LEG1-F1
#
_cell.length_a   1.000
_cell.length_b   1.000
_cell.length_c   1.000
_cell.angle_alpha   90.00
_cell.angle_beta   90.00
_cell.angle_gamma   90.00
#
_symmetry.space_group_name_H-M   'P 1'
#
loop_
_entity.id
_entity.type
_entity.pdbx_description
1 polymer ?
#
loop_
_entity_poly.entity_id
_entity_poly.type
_entity_poly.pdbx_seq_one_letter_code
_entity_poly.pdbx_strand_id
1 'polypeptide(L)'
;MPRMNLGLPYNHCSHSPCPAGFQSSNLLRCGACQTVKYCGKPHQKADRPRHKVQCVPIKQTKDKLTEEELKLRANPGDDTNGNPFDNSVGLFWFFKSTRPYMQARHDYISAILNVRTGEAVEIALKESLDLLRLCRGDNLGVRSQVPALYLRLGKDQEAYDFIKWYAVKGDSNYDWRDMSLPFLDLKGEDAFEAVTEKPYYYDVSFKMALTLIKIRLMKDLESLQGFLQKKPNATGEERYDYLQEEAMSDILLQRADIVAKDDYKDLIAELKRQVLQLYKMVKEDNKHIWPGIENPNLYAYDVPTAYSPGSREEAVLIFRNSWYSWSETEPAISYIRGFITFLALAGCAVAAPSPRAAKCTSYTIINTRGTGEIQGPSAGFRTMNSQITSQVPGGKIYNTVYLAGYDQNSAQGTQDIIREVKSVLASNPSECFILEGYSQGAAATVNALSQLTGSAGDAVKGVFLIGDPLHKSGLACNVDNNGGTTTKNVNGLEAFGGAGIPQNWISRTLDVCIFGDGVCDTTHGFGINAQHLQYPNDAATQNLGTTFVVKKLNG
;
A
#
# COMPACT_ATOMS: atom_id res chain seq x y z
N MET A 1 -12.70 -10.44 23.85
CA MET A 1 -11.78 -11.07 22.87
C MET A 1 -10.51 -10.24 22.85
N PRO A 2 -9.32 -10.85 22.99
CA PRO A 2 -8.09 -10.20 22.58
C PRO A 2 -8.25 -9.78 21.11
N ARG A 3 -7.91 -8.53 20.79
CA ARG A 3 -8.06 -7.99 19.43
C ARG A 3 -6.90 -8.45 18.59
N MET A 4 -7.17 -8.87 17.35
CA MET A 4 -6.14 -9.33 16.41
C MET A 4 -5.11 -8.23 16.17
N ASN A 5 -3.82 -8.60 16.21
CA ASN A 5 -2.71 -7.67 16.11
C ASN A 5 -2.41 -7.35 14.64
N LEU A 6 -3.21 -6.47 14.03
CA LEU A 6 -3.03 -6.01 12.64
C LEU A 6 -2.00 -4.87 12.52
N GLY A 7 -1.21 -4.60 13.56
CA GLY A 7 -0.28 -3.46 13.60
C GLY A 7 -0.95 -2.09 13.71
N LEU A 8 -2.29 -2.02 13.85
CA LEU A 8 -3.03 -0.79 14.13
C LEU A 8 -2.95 -0.46 15.63
N PRO A 9 -2.31 0.66 16.03
CA PRO A 9 -2.19 1.01 17.43
C PRO A 9 -3.56 1.23 18.08
N TYR A 10 -3.87 0.48 19.13
CA TYR A 10 -5.12 0.56 19.88
C TYR A 10 -4.85 0.63 21.39
N ASN A 11 -5.64 1.41 22.10
CA ASN A 11 -5.52 1.63 23.54
C ASN A 11 -4.08 1.94 24.00
N HIS A 12 -3.41 2.84 23.28
CA HIS A 12 -2.02 3.22 23.52
C HIS A 12 -1.90 4.72 23.80
N CYS A 13 -0.84 5.11 24.49
CA CYS A 13 -0.49 6.51 24.64
C CYS A 13 0.06 7.04 23.31
N SER A 14 -0.49 8.15 22.81
CA SER A 14 -0.06 8.72 21.52
C SER A 14 1.30 9.44 21.58
N HIS A 15 1.88 9.64 22.77
CA HIS A 15 3.26 10.10 22.93
C HIS A 15 4.24 8.92 22.83
N SER A 16 5.31 9.06 22.05
CA SER A 16 6.38 8.07 21.93
C SER A 16 7.74 8.73 22.18
N PRO A 17 8.65 8.11 22.97
CA PRO A 17 8.45 6.86 23.71
C PRO A 17 7.55 7.03 24.95
N CYS A 18 6.80 5.98 25.33
CA CYS A 18 5.98 5.96 26.54
C CYS A 18 6.36 4.78 27.46
N PRO A 19 6.81 5.01 28.70
CA PRO A 19 7.24 3.94 29.61
C PRO A 19 6.12 3.01 30.10
N ALA A 20 4.87 3.48 30.09
CA ALA A 20 3.72 2.70 30.57
C ALA A 20 3.34 1.53 29.64
N GLY A 21 4.06 1.34 28.53
CA GLY A 21 3.81 0.27 27.57
C GLY A 21 2.51 0.46 26.78
N PHE A 22 2.26 -0.49 25.87
CA PHE A 22 0.99 -0.62 25.14
C PHE A 22 -0.11 -1.11 26.10
N GLN A 23 -1.37 -0.66 25.90
CA GLN A 23 -2.58 -1.17 26.58
C GLN A 23 -2.87 -0.73 28.03
N SER A 24 -2.50 0.48 28.45
CA SER A 24 -2.99 1.00 29.75
C SER A 24 -4.51 1.21 29.73
N SER A 25 -5.24 0.68 30.73
CA SER A 25 -6.70 0.84 30.86
C SER A 25 -7.14 2.23 31.31
N ASN A 26 -6.21 3.05 31.82
CA ASN A 26 -6.49 4.36 32.44
C ASN A 26 -6.08 5.55 31.56
N LEU A 27 -6.08 5.37 30.24
CA LEU A 27 -5.70 6.44 29.31
C LEU A 27 -6.79 7.52 29.22
N LEU A 28 -6.37 8.78 29.31
CA LEU A 28 -7.23 9.94 29.15
C LEU A 28 -7.31 10.33 27.68
N ARG A 29 -8.53 10.56 27.19
CA ARG A 29 -8.74 11.12 25.84
C ARG A 29 -8.32 12.59 25.80
N CYS A 30 -7.81 13.02 24.66
CA CYS A 30 -7.56 14.44 24.40
C CYS A 30 -8.86 15.23 24.55
N GLY A 31 -8.88 16.20 25.48
CA GLY A 31 -10.06 17.01 25.79
C GLY A 31 -10.74 17.67 24.57
N ALA A 32 -9.95 18.04 23.56
CA ALA A 32 -10.44 18.69 22.35
C ALA A 32 -10.99 17.71 21.30
N CYS A 33 -10.13 16.87 20.73
CA CYS A 33 -10.52 16.00 19.62
C CYS A 33 -11.18 14.68 20.05
N GLN A 34 -11.01 14.27 21.31
CA GLN A 34 -11.51 13.01 21.89
C GLN A 34 -11.10 11.73 21.15
N THR A 35 -10.15 11.82 20.21
CA THR A 35 -9.78 10.73 19.29
C THR A 35 -8.48 10.03 19.71
N VAL A 36 -7.52 10.78 20.25
CA VAL A 36 -6.24 10.25 20.76
C VAL A 36 -6.23 10.13 22.28
N LYS A 37 -5.33 9.30 22.81
CA LYS A 37 -5.26 8.91 24.22
C LYS A 37 -3.87 9.16 24.81
N TYR A 38 -3.81 9.49 26.10
CA TYR A 38 -2.57 9.77 26.82
C TYR A 38 -2.59 9.20 28.24
N CYS A 39 -1.43 8.79 28.76
CA CYS A 39 -1.29 8.39 30.18
C CYS A 39 -1.57 9.55 31.14
N GLY A 40 -1.47 10.79 30.68
CA GLY A 40 -1.73 11.98 31.47
C GLY A 40 -1.40 13.27 30.73
N LYS A 41 -1.63 14.40 31.43
CA LYS A 41 -1.36 15.75 30.92
C LYS A 41 0.09 15.95 30.41
N PRO A 42 1.15 15.38 31.04
CA PRO A 42 2.52 15.54 30.53
C PRO A 42 2.71 15.02 29.10
N HIS A 43 2.26 13.80 28.82
CA HIS A 43 2.36 13.20 27.48
C HIS A 43 1.52 13.95 26.46
N GLN A 44 0.33 14.42 26.85
CA GLN A 44 -0.48 15.27 25.98
C GLN A 44 0.24 16.58 25.62
N LYS A 45 0.90 17.23 26.60
CA LYS A 45 1.66 18.46 26.35
C LYS A 45 2.88 18.21 25.46
N ALA A 46 3.57 17.09 25.66
CA ALA A 46 4.74 16.72 24.86
C ALA A 46 4.37 16.36 23.41
N ASP A 47 3.27 15.64 23.17
CA ASP A 47 2.79 15.29 21.83
C ASP A 47 2.06 16.44 21.12
N ARG A 48 1.68 17.50 21.85
CA ARG A 48 0.89 18.62 21.32
C ARG A 48 1.43 19.22 20.02
N PRO A 49 2.75 19.48 19.83
CA PRO A 49 3.26 20.04 18.58
C PRO A 49 2.94 19.19 17.36
N ARG A 50 3.03 17.87 17.48
CA ARG A 50 2.73 16.90 16.41
C ARG A 50 1.22 16.69 16.25
N HIS A 51 0.52 16.46 17.37
CA HIS A 51 -0.91 16.16 17.37
C HIS A 51 -1.77 17.35 16.94
N LYS A 52 -1.33 18.61 17.14
CA LYS A 52 -2.15 19.80 16.88
C LYS A 52 -2.72 19.86 15.46
N VAL A 53 -1.96 19.42 14.46
CA VAL A 53 -2.35 19.44 13.05
C VAL A 53 -3.57 18.55 12.79
N GLN A 54 -3.69 17.41 13.49
CA GLN A 54 -4.86 16.52 13.41
C GLN A 54 -5.96 16.95 14.40
N CYS A 55 -5.58 17.40 15.60
CA CYS A 55 -6.48 17.76 16.68
C CYS A 55 -7.46 18.88 16.31
N VAL A 56 -6.96 19.93 15.67
CA VAL A 56 -7.74 21.14 15.36
C VAL A 56 -8.84 20.84 14.33
N PRO A 57 -8.55 20.23 13.16
CA PRO A 57 -9.60 19.85 12.20
C PRO A 57 -10.65 18.92 12.79
N ILE A 58 -10.26 17.93 13.60
CA ILE A 58 -11.20 17.01 14.25
C ILE A 58 -12.12 17.75 15.21
N LYS A 59 -11.58 18.68 16.02
CA LYS A 59 -12.41 19.49 16.92
C LYS A 59 -13.37 20.36 16.13
N GLN A 60 -12.89 21.07 15.11
CA GLN A 60 -13.70 21.99 14.31
C GLN A 60 -14.86 21.27 13.59
N THR A 61 -14.57 20.13 12.96
CA THR A 61 -15.60 19.33 12.27
C THR A 61 -16.59 18.71 13.26
N LYS A 62 -16.14 18.29 14.46
CA LYS A 62 -17.04 17.82 15.52
C LYS A 62 -17.95 18.92 16.06
N ASP A 63 -17.39 20.11 16.33
CA ASP A 63 -18.17 21.28 16.76
C ASP A 63 -19.19 21.64 15.69
N LYS A 64 -18.79 21.61 14.41
CA LYS A 64 -19.66 21.89 13.27
C LYS A 64 -20.79 20.87 13.15
N LEU A 65 -20.50 19.58 13.29
CA LEU A 65 -21.51 18.52 13.33
C LEU A 65 -22.53 18.77 14.46
N THR A 66 -22.04 19.13 15.65
CA THR A 66 -22.91 19.44 16.80
C THR A 66 -23.77 20.68 16.54
N GLU A 67 -23.17 21.72 15.95
CA GLU A 67 -23.86 22.96 15.55
C GLU A 67 -24.98 22.67 14.54
N GLU A 68 -24.70 21.94 13.47
CA GLU A 68 -25.68 21.59 12.45
C GLU A 68 -26.78 20.66 12.99
N GLU A 69 -26.46 19.76 13.93
CA GLU A 69 -27.49 18.97 14.62
C GLU A 69 -28.45 19.85 15.42
N LEU A 70 -27.91 20.75 16.26
CA LEU A 70 -28.71 21.64 17.09
C LEU A 70 -29.57 22.58 16.23
N LYS A 71 -29.00 23.10 15.14
CA LYS A 71 -29.75 23.91 14.17
C LYS A 71 -30.90 23.12 13.56
N LEU A 72 -30.64 21.90 13.10
CA LEU A 72 -31.66 21.06 12.46
C LEU A 72 -32.76 20.64 13.46
N ARG A 73 -32.42 20.40 14.72
CA ARG A 73 -33.41 20.12 15.78
C ARG A 73 -34.26 21.34 16.12
N ALA A 74 -33.64 22.52 16.20
CA ALA A 74 -34.34 23.76 16.53
C ALA A 74 -35.22 24.25 15.36
N ASN A 75 -34.71 24.13 14.13
CA ASN A 75 -35.36 24.56 12.90
C ASN A 75 -35.23 23.48 11.81
N PRO A 76 -36.12 22.47 11.82
CA PRO A 76 -36.13 21.36 10.87
C PRO A 76 -36.14 21.74 9.38
N GLY A 77 -36.70 22.91 9.06
CA GLY A 77 -36.90 23.39 7.70
C GLY A 77 -38.25 22.94 7.11
N ASP A 78 -38.87 23.80 6.30
CA ASP A 78 -40.24 23.62 5.80
C ASP A 78 -40.41 22.41 4.87
N ASP A 79 -39.31 21.93 4.29
CA ASP A 79 -39.29 20.71 3.47
C ASP A 79 -39.35 19.43 4.31
N THR A 80 -39.13 19.52 5.62
CA THR A 80 -39.26 18.40 6.56
C THR A 80 -40.61 18.47 7.28
N ASN A 81 -41.34 17.35 7.36
CA ASN A 81 -42.61 17.28 8.07
C ASN A 81 -42.37 17.10 9.58
N GLY A 82 -41.97 18.18 10.26
CA GLY A 82 -41.55 18.16 11.66
C GLY A 82 -40.09 17.73 11.83
N ASN A 83 -39.75 17.14 12.98
CA ASN A 83 -38.37 16.77 13.28
C ASN A 83 -37.87 15.63 12.34
N PRO A 84 -36.85 15.87 11.49
CA PRO A 84 -36.37 14.87 10.52
C PRO A 84 -35.72 13.66 11.19
N PHE A 85 -35.23 13.80 12.43
CA PHE A 85 -34.68 12.67 13.18
C PHE A 85 -35.74 11.64 13.58
N ASP A 86 -37.02 12.03 13.58
CA ASP A 86 -38.13 11.14 13.90
C ASP A 86 -38.81 10.63 12.63
N ASN A 87 -39.01 11.50 11.63
CA ASN A 87 -39.87 11.23 10.49
C ASN A 87 -39.15 11.00 9.16
N SER A 88 -37.86 11.31 9.06
CA SER A 88 -37.12 11.34 7.79
C SER A 88 -35.88 10.45 7.77
N VAL A 89 -35.64 9.64 8.81
CA VAL A 89 -34.50 8.71 8.88
C VAL A 89 -34.51 7.77 7.67
N GLY A 90 -33.33 7.60 7.07
CA GLY A 90 -33.12 6.83 5.84
C GLY A 90 -33.33 7.63 4.55
N LEU A 91 -33.98 8.79 4.65
CA LEU A 91 -34.32 9.68 3.53
C LEU A 91 -33.64 11.04 3.61
N PHE A 92 -32.67 11.24 4.52
CA PHE A 92 -32.13 12.57 4.82
C PHE A 92 -31.76 13.33 3.56
N TRP A 93 -31.02 12.72 2.61
CA TRP A 93 -30.54 13.42 1.42
C TRP A 93 -31.63 14.07 0.54
N PHE A 94 -32.86 13.55 0.56
CA PHE A 94 -33.96 14.12 -0.22
C PHE A 94 -34.40 15.50 0.29
N PHE A 95 -34.22 15.76 1.58
CA PHE A 95 -34.52 17.04 2.21
C PHE A 95 -33.31 17.95 2.11
N LYS A 96 -33.49 19.17 1.61
CA LYS A 96 -32.42 20.17 1.51
C LYS A 96 -31.92 20.56 2.90
N SER A 97 -32.82 20.67 3.87
CA SER A 97 -32.50 21.16 5.22
C SER A 97 -31.60 20.23 6.03
N THR A 98 -31.57 18.94 5.71
CA THR A 98 -30.75 17.93 6.41
C THR A 98 -29.33 17.79 5.82
N ARG A 99 -29.10 18.25 4.59
CA ARG A 99 -27.81 18.06 3.87
C ARG A 99 -26.61 18.70 4.58
N PRO A 100 -26.71 19.90 5.17
CA PRO A 100 -25.60 20.47 5.94
C PRO A 100 -25.16 19.57 7.11
N TYR A 101 -26.11 18.94 7.81
CA TYR A 101 -25.82 17.98 8.88
C TYR A 101 -25.14 16.72 8.34
N MET A 102 -25.64 16.17 7.24
CA MET A 102 -25.04 15.01 6.56
C MET A 102 -23.60 15.31 6.13
N GLN A 103 -23.36 16.46 5.51
CA GLN A 103 -22.02 16.89 5.08
C GLN A 103 -21.08 17.10 6.28
N ALA A 104 -21.55 17.76 7.35
CA ALA A 104 -20.74 17.97 8.54
C ALA A 104 -20.30 16.64 9.19
N ARG A 105 -21.17 15.62 9.16
CA ARG A 105 -20.83 14.27 9.64
C ARG A 105 -19.81 13.58 8.73
N HIS A 106 -19.94 13.70 7.41
CA HIS A 106 -18.95 13.19 6.45
C HIS A 106 -17.57 13.85 6.61
N ASP A 107 -17.54 15.17 6.80
CA ASP A 107 -16.30 15.92 7.02
C ASP A 107 -15.64 15.52 8.34
N TYR A 108 -16.44 15.22 9.38
CA TYR A 108 -15.95 14.70 10.65
C TYR A 108 -15.28 13.33 10.49
N ILE A 109 -15.88 12.40 9.73
CA ILE A 109 -15.29 11.10 9.39
C ILE A 109 -13.93 11.31 8.71
N SER A 110 -13.89 12.18 7.70
CA SER A 110 -12.67 12.49 6.94
C SER A 110 -11.57 13.05 7.85
N ALA A 111 -11.92 13.94 8.79
CA ALA A 111 -10.97 14.49 9.75
C ALA A 111 -10.43 13.42 10.71
N ILE A 112 -11.29 12.54 11.23
CA ILE A 112 -10.91 11.45 12.15
C ILE A 112 -9.94 10.47 11.49
N LEU A 113 -10.19 10.08 10.24
CA LEU A 113 -9.38 9.08 9.53
C LEU A 113 -7.94 9.54 9.23
N ASN A 114 -7.60 10.82 9.46
CA ASN A 114 -6.21 11.29 9.48
C ASN A 114 -5.43 10.80 10.71
N VAL A 115 -6.11 10.26 11.73
CA VAL A 115 -5.49 9.62 12.90
C VAL A 115 -5.45 8.12 12.70
N ARG A 116 -4.24 7.54 12.71
CA ARG A 116 -4.01 6.12 12.43
C ARG A 116 -4.05 5.26 13.70
N THR A 117 -5.19 5.26 14.38
CA THR A 117 -5.43 4.43 15.57
C THR A 117 -6.76 3.70 15.45
N GLY A 118 -6.92 2.55 16.10
CA GLY A 118 -8.20 1.86 16.00
C GLY A 118 -9.35 2.61 16.69
N GLU A 119 -9.10 3.49 17.68
CA GLU A 119 -10.16 4.36 18.22
C GLU A 119 -10.71 5.32 17.17
N ALA A 120 -9.83 5.85 16.32
CA ALA A 120 -10.25 6.70 15.21
C ALA A 120 -11.09 5.89 14.20
N VAL A 121 -10.65 4.67 13.87
CA VAL A 121 -11.37 3.76 12.96
C VAL A 121 -12.74 3.37 13.53
N GLU A 122 -12.86 3.11 14.83
CA GLU A 122 -14.15 2.82 15.48
C GLU A 122 -15.13 3.98 15.41
N ILE A 123 -14.66 5.20 15.69
CA ILE A 123 -15.50 6.39 15.59
C ILE A 123 -15.92 6.57 14.13
N ALA A 124 -14.98 6.53 13.18
CA ALA A 124 -15.26 6.68 11.75
C ALA A 124 -16.25 5.63 11.23
N LEU A 125 -16.10 4.36 11.64
CA LEU A 125 -17.03 3.28 11.28
C LEU A 125 -18.42 3.55 11.81
N LYS A 126 -18.54 3.91 13.10
CA LYS A 126 -19.83 4.26 13.72
C LYS A 126 -20.52 5.39 12.97
N GLU A 127 -19.80 6.48 12.72
CA GLU A 127 -20.32 7.65 12.01
C GLU A 127 -20.72 7.32 10.55
N SER A 128 -19.96 6.44 9.88
CA SER A 128 -20.27 5.97 8.52
C SER A 128 -21.55 5.12 8.49
N LEU A 129 -21.72 4.19 9.44
CA LEU A 129 -22.93 3.39 9.55
C LEU A 129 -24.15 4.25 9.89
N ASP A 130 -23.99 5.27 10.73
CA ASP A 130 -25.05 6.23 11.02
C ASP A 130 -25.43 7.06 9.78
N LEU A 131 -24.47 7.46 8.94
CA LEU A 131 -24.77 8.12 7.66
C LEU A 131 -25.59 7.22 6.74
N LEU A 132 -25.27 5.93 6.66
CA LEU A 132 -26.05 4.95 5.89
C LEU A 132 -27.46 4.74 6.49
N ARG A 133 -27.59 4.76 7.82
CA ARG A 133 -28.89 4.71 8.50
C ARG A 133 -29.73 5.95 8.18
N LEU A 134 -29.11 7.13 8.15
CA LEU A 134 -29.77 8.40 7.85
C LEU A 134 -30.10 8.56 6.35
N CYS A 135 -29.33 7.92 5.47
CA CYS A 135 -29.53 7.93 4.03
C CYS A 135 -29.16 6.56 3.44
N ARG A 136 -30.16 5.68 3.27
CA ARG A 136 -29.93 4.32 2.74
C ARG A 136 -29.39 4.35 1.31
N GLY A 137 -29.77 5.36 0.53
CA GLY A 137 -29.29 5.56 -0.85
C GLY A 137 -27.83 5.99 -0.97
N ASP A 138 -27.18 6.33 0.15
CA ASP A 138 -25.75 6.64 0.22
C ASP A 138 -25.26 7.68 -0.80
N ASN A 139 -25.91 8.83 -0.85
CA ASN A 139 -25.55 9.91 -1.80
C ASN A 139 -24.20 10.58 -1.52
N LEU A 140 -23.59 10.30 -0.36
CA LEU A 140 -22.23 10.75 -0.02
C LEU A 140 -21.16 9.67 -0.29
N GLY A 141 -21.56 8.49 -0.78
CA GLY A 141 -20.62 7.42 -1.15
C GLY A 141 -19.84 6.82 0.02
N VAL A 142 -20.40 6.84 1.23
CA VAL A 142 -19.71 6.31 2.42
C VAL A 142 -19.68 4.79 2.47
N ARG A 143 -20.55 4.10 1.72
CA ARG A 143 -20.57 2.62 1.74
C ARG A 143 -19.23 2.03 1.32
N SER A 144 -18.54 2.66 0.37
CA SER A 144 -17.31 2.15 -0.24
C SER A 144 -16.15 1.98 0.74
N GLN A 145 -16.11 2.76 1.82
CA GLN A 145 -15.06 2.67 2.84
C GLN A 145 -15.42 1.75 4.02
N VAL A 146 -16.71 1.44 4.23
CA VAL A 146 -17.17 0.70 5.43
C VAL A 146 -16.52 -0.67 5.58
N PRO A 147 -16.42 -1.52 4.54
CA PRO A 147 -15.73 -2.80 4.66
C PRO A 147 -14.27 -2.65 5.08
N ALA A 148 -13.54 -1.69 4.51
CA ALA A 148 -12.15 -1.45 4.89
C ALA A 148 -12.02 -1.05 6.37
N LEU A 149 -12.93 -0.22 6.89
CA LEU A 149 -12.94 0.15 8.31
C LEU A 149 -13.19 -1.05 9.23
N TYR A 150 -14.10 -1.95 8.86
CA TYR A 150 -14.29 -3.22 9.59
C TYR A 150 -13.01 -4.06 9.58
N LEU A 151 -12.36 -4.23 8.42
CA LEU A 151 -11.14 -5.04 8.28
C LEU A 151 -9.96 -4.50 9.08
N ARG A 152 -9.83 -3.17 9.22
CA ARG A 152 -8.82 -2.55 10.09
C ARG A 152 -9.06 -2.81 11.57
N LEU A 153 -10.30 -3.09 11.96
CA LEU A 153 -10.67 -3.45 13.33
C LEU A 153 -10.64 -4.96 13.59
N GLY A 154 -10.28 -5.77 12.57
CA GLY A 154 -10.35 -7.23 12.66
C GLY A 154 -11.78 -7.76 12.76
N LYS A 155 -12.74 -7.04 12.17
CA LYS A 155 -14.17 -7.39 12.14
C LYS A 155 -14.55 -7.94 10.77
N ASP A 156 -13.87 -9.00 10.38
CA ASP A 156 -13.93 -9.53 9.03
C ASP A 156 -15.29 -10.19 8.75
N GLN A 157 -15.93 -10.79 9.78
CA GLN A 157 -17.29 -11.31 9.66
C GLN A 157 -18.31 -10.20 9.34
N GLU A 158 -18.31 -9.08 10.09
CA GLU A 158 -19.23 -7.98 9.79
C GLU A 158 -18.91 -7.29 8.46
N ALA A 159 -17.63 -7.22 8.06
CA ALA A 159 -17.24 -6.75 6.73
C ALA A 159 -17.86 -7.63 5.63
N TYR A 160 -17.78 -8.94 5.80
CA TYR A 160 -18.33 -9.91 4.86
C TYR A 160 -19.86 -9.82 4.79
N ASP A 161 -20.56 -9.81 5.93
CA ASP A 161 -22.02 -9.68 5.99
C ASP A 161 -22.51 -8.41 5.29
N PHE A 162 -21.80 -7.29 5.49
CA PHE A 162 -22.08 -6.02 4.84
C PHE A 162 -21.94 -6.11 3.31
N ILE A 163 -20.83 -6.67 2.83
CA ILE A 163 -20.60 -6.87 1.39
C ILE A 163 -21.68 -7.77 0.79
N LYS A 164 -22.00 -8.88 1.48
CA LYS A 164 -22.99 -9.86 1.01
C LYS A 164 -24.37 -9.22 0.90
N TRP A 165 -24.78 -8.40 1.87
CA TRP A 165 -26.08 -7.72 1.82
C TRP A 165 -26.23 -6.90 0.53
N TYR A 166 -25.22 -6.10 0.17
CA TYR A 166 -25.25 -5.36 -1.11
C TYR A 166 -25.10 -6.27 -2.33
N ALA A 167 -24.42 -7.41 -2.20
CA ALA A 167 -24.26 -8.36 -3.30
C ALA A 167 -25.58 -9.00 -3.73
N VAL A 168 -26.49 -9.28 -2.78
CA VAL A 168 -27.68 -10.12 -3.02
C VAL A 168 -29.01 -9.46 -2.69
N LYS A 169 -29.04 -8.36 -1.93
CA LYS A 169 -30.28 -7.64 -1.56
C LYS A 169 -30.35 -6.23 -2.14
N GLY A 170 -29.22 -5.52 -2.22
CA GLY A 170 -29.15 -4.13 -2.66
C GLY A 170 -29.19 -3.91 -4.18
N ASP A 171 -30.11 -4.57 -4.89
CA ASP A 171 -30.22 -4.51 -6.35
C ASP A 171 -30.96 -3.26 -6.87
N SER A 172 -31.14 -3.18 -8.19
CA SER A 172 -31.87 -2.08 -8.83
C SER A 172 -33.36 -2.05 -8.48
N ASN A 173 -33.91 -3.14 -7.94
CA ASN A 173 -35.31 -3.27 -7.56
C ASN A 173 -35.55 -2.97 -6.07
N TYR A 174 -34.49 -2.89 -5.27
CA TYR A 174 -34.57 -2.50 -3.86
C TYR A 174 -35.07 -1.05 -3.75
N ASP A 175 -36.23 -0.85 -3.09
CA ASP A 175 -36.74 0.48 -2.83
C ASP A 175 -35.97 1.12 -1.66
N TRP A 176 -34.95 1.90 -2.00
CA TRP A 176 -34.14 2.66 -1.04
C TRP A 176 -34.94 3.63 -0.17
N ARG A 177 -36.21 3.90 -0.53
CA ARG A 177 -37.10 4.80 0.22
C ARG A 177 -38.08 4.07 1.14
N ASP A 178 -38.25 2.77 0.98
CA ASP A 178 -39.10 1.98 1.86
C ASP A 178 -38.32 1.61 3.14
N MET A 179 -38.69 2.28 4.24
CA MET A 179 -38.04 2.05 5.54
C MET A 179 -38.46 0.75 6.22
N SER A 180 -39.54 0.11 5.75
CA SER A 180 -40.00 -1.18 6.26
C SER A 180 -39.15 -2.36 5.74
N LEU A 181 -38.43 -2.17 4.63
CA LEU A 181 -37.55 -3.19 4.09
C LEU A 181 -36.33 -3.41 5.00
N PRO A 182 -35.87 -4.66 5.17
CA PRO A 182 -34.66 -4.98 5.92
C PRO A 182 -33.43 -4.33 5.28
N PHE A 183 -32.56 -3.75 6.11
CA PHE A 183 -31.36 -3.03 5.66
C PHE A 183 -30.16 -3.42 6.52
N LEU A 184 -29.10 -3.94 5.87
CA LEU A 184 -27.86 -4.40 6.51
C LEU A 184 -28.09 -5.42 7.66
N ASP A 185 -29.10 -6.26 7.48
CA ASP A 185 -29.64 -7.21 8.47
C ASP A 185 -29.00 -8.61 8.42
N LEU A 186 -28.13 -8.89 7.44
CA LEU A 186 -27.36 -10.14 7.41
C LEU A 186 -26.36 -10.20 8.57
N LYS A 187 -26.22 -11.39 9.18
CA LYS A 187 -25.35 -11.66 10.34
C LYS A 187 -24.81 -13.09 10.29
N GLY A 188 -23.50 -13.25 10.44
CA GLY A 188 -22.85 -14.55 10.55
C GLY A 188 -22.95 -15.38 9.27
N GLU A 189 -22.94 -14.73 8.12
CA GLU A 189 -23.05 -15.39 6.83
C GLU A 189 -21.78 -16.20 6.51
N ASP A 190 -21.92 -17.25 5.70
CA ASP A 190 -20.81 -18.14 5.40
C ASP A 190 -19.75 -17.51 4.47
N ALA A 191 -18.70 -16.95 5.08
CA ALA A 191 -17.58 -16.36 4.36
C ALA A 191 -16.73 -17.36 3.54
N PHE A 192 -17.00 -18.66 3.58
CA PHE A 192 -16.37 -19.66 2.72
C PHE A 192 -17.15 -19.95 1.44
N GLU A 193 -18.38 -19.45 1.32
CA GLU A 193 -19.21 -19.67 0.14
C GLU A 193 -18.55 -19.13 -1.14
N ALA A 194 -19.00 -19.66 -2.28
CA ALA A 194 -18.50 -19.27 -3.59
C ALA A 194 -18.68 -17.77 -3.85
N VAL A 195 -17.74 -17.19 -4.60
CA VAL A 195 -17.82 -15.77 -4.99
C VAL A 195 -19.02 -15.58 -5.92
N THR A 196 -19.91 -14.65 -5.57
CA THR A 196 -21.01 -14.25 -6.44
C THR A 196 -20.45 -13.66 -7.74
N GLU A 197 -20.66 -14.33 -8.88
CA GLU A 197 -20.13 -13.90 -10.18
C GLU A 197 -20.72 -12.59 -10.68
N LYS A 198 -22.01 -12.36 -10.39
CA LYS A 198 -22.77 -11.18 -10.81
C LYS A 198 -23.41 -10.51 -9.59
N PRO A 199 -22.61 -9.92 -8.69
CA PRO A 199 -23.16 -9.21 -7.54
C PRO A 199 -23.91 -7.98 -8.03
N TYR A 200 -24.94 -7.56 -7.29
CA TYR A 200 -25.72 -6.38 -7.66
C TYR A 200 -24.98 -5.05 -7.49
N TYR A 201 -23.97 -5.00 -6.63
CA TYR A 201 -23.14 -3.81 -6.49
C TYR A 201 -22.17 -3.67 -7.67
N TYR A 202 -21.98 -2.43 -8.13
CA TYR A 202 -20.93 -2.07 -9.09
C TYR A 202 -19.64 -1.61 -8.41
N ASP A 203 -19.65 -1.42 -7.09
CA ASP A 203 -18.53 -0.87 -6.33
C ASP A 203 -17.34 -1.85 -6.25
N VAL A 204 -16.24 -1.50 -6.90
CA VAL A 204 -15.01 -2.31 -6.91
C VAL A 204 -14.35 -2.36 -5.52
N SER A 205 -14.65 -1.41 -4.63
CA SER A 205 -14.18 -1.40 -3.24
C SER A 205 -14.65 -2.63 -2.46
N PHE A 206 -15.85 -3.16 -2.77
CA PHE A 206 -16.37 -4.36 -2.13
C PHE A 206 -15.65 -5.61 -2.60
N LYS A 207 -15.33 -5.70 -3.90
CA LYS A 207 -14.50 -6.79 -4.43
C LYS A 207 -13.11 -6.76 -3.82
N MET A 208 -12.54 -5.56 -3.63
CA MET A 208 -11.26 -5.35 -2.94
C MET A 208 -11.29 -5.85 -1.50
N ALA A 209 -12.30 -5.45 -0.72
CA ALA A 209 -12.45 -5.90 0.65
C ALA A 209 -12.71 -7.41 0.74
N LEU A 210 -13.55 -7.96 -0.14
CA LEU A 210 -13.81 -9.41 -0.21
C LEU A 210 -12.55 -10.20 -0.57
N THR A 211 -11.72 -9.67 -1.48
CA THR A 211 -10.41 -10.27 -1.80
C THR A 211 -9.54 -10.37 -0.55
N LEU A 212 -9.45 -9.29 0.23
CA LEU A 212 -8.67 -9.26 1.46
C LEU A 212 -9.20 -10.25 2.51
N ILE A 213 -10.52 -10.34 2.70
CA ILE A 213 -11.16 -11.32 3.60
C ILE A 213 -10.77 -12.75 3.21
N LYS A 214 -10.90 -13.10 1.91
CA LYS A 214 -10.58 -14.44 1.41
C LYS A 214 -9.10 -14.78 1.58
N ILE A 215 -8.20 -13.80 1.42
CA ILE A 215 -6.77 -14.00 1.67
C ILE A 215 -6.47 -14.21 3.16
N ARG A 216 -7.06 -13.39 4.05
CA ARG A 216 -6.88 -13.53 5.50
C ARG A 216 -7.35 -14.90 5.97
N LEU A 217 -8.56 -15.32 5.59
CA LEU A 217 -9.08 -16.66 5.86
C LEU A 217 -8.16 -17.79 5.36
N MET A 218 -7.67 -17.66 4.12
CA MET A 218 -6.76 -18.66 3.54
C MET A 218 -5.46 -18.74 4.35
N LYS A 219 -4.90 -17.60 4.75
CA LYS A 219 -3.66 -17.53 5.53
C LYS A 219 -3.85 -18.04 6.95
N ASP A 220 -4.97 -17.75 7.58
CA ASP A 220 -5.29 -18.27 8.92
C ASP A 220 -5.43 -19.81 8.88
N LEU A 221 -6.06 -20.36 7.83
CA LEU A 221 -6.10 -21.81 7.62
C LEU A 221 -4.72 -22.42 7.31
N GLU A 222 -3.89 -21.78 6.49
CA GLU A 222 -2.50 -22.22 6.25
C GLU A 222 -1.69 -22.24 7.55
N SER A 223 -1.88 -21.23 8.41
CA SER A 223 -1.26 -21.13 9.73
C SER A 223 -1.71 -22.25 10.66
N LEU A 224 -3.03 -22.45 10.79
CA LEU A 224 -3.63 -23.50 11.61
C LEU A 224 -3.24 -24.92 11.13
N GLN A 225 -3.15 -25.13 9.81
CA GLN A 225 -2.62 -26.38 9.24
C GLN A 225 -1.17 -26.64 9.69
N GLY A 226 -0.32 -25.61 9.65
CA GLY A 226 1.07 -25.69 10.10
C GLY A 226 1.18 -25.98 11.60
N PHE A 227 0.27 -25.42 12.41
CA PHE A 227 0.15 -25.76 13.83
C PHE A 227 -0.20 -27.23 14.04
N LEU A 228 -1.21 -27.76 13.36
CA LEU A 228 -1.59 -29.18 13.48
C LEU A 228 -0.49 -30.14 12.99
N GLN A 229 0.33 -29.75 12.01
CA GLN A 229 1.48 -30.54 11.60
C GLN A 229 2.53 -30.67 12.72
N LYS A 230 2.72 -29.62 13.52
CA LYS A 230 3.63 -29.63 14.68
C LYS A 230 2.99 -30.28 15.92
N LYS A 231 1.66 -30.20 16.04
CA LYS A 231 0.88 -30.76 17.16
C LYS A 231 -0.36 -31.50 16.64
N PRO A 232 -0.21 -32.74 16.12
CA PRO A 232 -1.30 -33.46 15.47
C PRO A 232 -2.51 -33.75 16.36
N ASN A 233 -2.30 -33.91 17.67
CA ASN A 233 -3.35 -34.22 18.64
C ASN A 233 -3.86 -32.98 19.38
N ALA A 234 -3.72 -31.78 18.80
CA ALA A 234 -4.18 -30.56 19.44
C ALA A 234 -5.69 -30.59 19.71
N THR A 235 -6.09 -30.27 20.94
CA THR A 235 -7.51 -30.21 21.33
C THR A 235 -8.21 -29.03 20.65
N GLY A 236 -9.55 -29.03 20.64
CA GLY A 236 -10.30 -27.88 20.13
C GLY A 236 -9.93 -26.57 20.83
N GLU A 237 -9.76 -26.60 22.14
CA GLU A 237 -9.33 -25.45 22.96
C GLU A 237 -7.97 -24.92 22.52
N GLU A 238 -6.98 -25.81 22.34
CA GLU A 238 -5.64 -25.41 21.89
C GLU A 238 -5.63 -24.80 20.48
N ARG A 239 -6.53 -25.25 19.60
CA ARG A 239 -6.71 -24.64 18.27
C ARG A 239 -7.32 -23.24 18.38
N TYR A 240 -8.27 -23.03 19.30
CA TYR A 240 -8.87 -21.72 19.54
C TYR A 240 -7.89 -20.74 20.18
N ASP A 241 -7.11 -21.18 21.16
CA ASP A 241 -6.06 -20.36 21.78
C ASP A 241 -5.05 -19.91 20.72
N TYR A 242 -4.61 -20.83 19.86
CA TYR A 242 -3.74 -20.51 18.74
C TYR A 242 -4.34 -19.47 17.79
N LEU A 243 -5.61 -19.63 17.41
CA LEU A 243 -6.31 -18.66 16.54
C LEU A 243 -6.47 -17.29 17.22
N GLN A 244 -6.72 -17.24 18.53
CA GLN A 244 -6.85 -15.97 19.24
C GLN A 244 -5.54 -15.15 19.23
N GLU A 245 -4.40 -15.84 19.18
CA GLU A 245 -3.08 -15.21 19.14
C GLU A 245 -2.63 -14.87 17.72
N GLU A 246 -2.84 -15.77 16.76
CA GLU A 246 -2.19 -15.74 15.45
C GLU A 246 -3.11 -15.35 14.28
N ALA A 247 -4.43 -15.44 14.43
CA ALA A 247 -5.35 -15.18 13.31
C ALA A 247 -5.43 -13.69 12.97
N MET A 248 -5.63 -13.40 11.67
CA MET A 248 -5.90 -12.06 11.15
C MET A 248 -7.39 -11.77 11.00
N SER A 249 -8.23 -12.81 10.93
CA SER A 249 -9.69 -12.75 10.81
C SER A 249 -10.41 -13.38 12.02
N ASP A 250 -11.53 -12.78 12.42
CA ASP A 250 -12.37 -13.27 13.52
C ASP A 250 -13.34 -14.38 13.09
N ILE A 251 -13.42 -14.65 11.78
CA ILE A 251 -14.38 -15.58 11.20
C ILE A 251 -14.15 -17.01 11.72
N LEU A 252 -12.90 -17.49 11.77
CA LEU A 252 -12.61 -18.85 12.27
C LEU A 252 -12.98 -19.01 13.76
N LEU A 253 -12.90 -17.93 14.55
CA LEU A 253 -13.32 -17.95 15.95
C LEU A 253 -14.82 -18.22 16.11
N GLN A 254 -15.61 -17.98 15.05
CA GLN A 254 -17.05 -18.23 15.02
C GLN A 254 -17.42 -19.53 14.29
N ARG A 255 -16.43 -20.31 13.81
CA ARG A 255 -16.63 -21.49 12.95
C ARG A 255 -16.07 -22.78 13.55
N ALA A 256 -16.68 -23.21 14.64
CA ALA A 256 -16.32 -24.46 15.32
C ALA A 256 -16.35 -25.68 14.39
N ASP A 257 -17.28 -25.70 13.45
CA ASP A 257 -17.42 -26.73 12.41
C ASP A 257 -16.19 -26.81 11.48
N ILE A 258 -15.55 -25.68 11.21
CA ILE A 258 -14.33 -25.62 10.41
C ILE A 258 -13.12 -25.93 11.29
N VAL A 259 -12.97 -25.27 12.43
CA VAL A 259 -11.80 -25.44 13.34
C VAL A 259 -11.64 -26.87 13.85
N ALA A 260 -12.72 -27.65 13.91
CA ALA A 260 -12.68 -29.06 14.32
C ALA A 260 -12.13 -30.01 13.24
N LYS A 261 -11.88 -29.57 11.99
CA LYS A 261 -11.37 -30.42 10.90
C LYS A 261 -9.91 -30.81 11.12
N ASP A 262 -9.53 -32.00 10.65
CA ASP A 262 -8.14 -32.50 10.77
C ASP A 262 -7.22 -32.08 9.61
N ASP A 263 -7.80 -31.66 8.49
CA ASP A 263 -7.09 -31.17 7.32
C ASP A 263 -7.86 -30.01 6.67
N TYR A 264 -7.14 -28.99 6.21
CA TYR A 264 -7.70 -27.76 5.63
C TYR A 264 -7.33 -27.59 4.15
N LYS A 265 -6.58 -28.52 3.55
CA LYS A 265 -6.07 -28.39 2.17
C LYS A 265 -7.14 -28.05 1.14
N ASP A 266 -8.29 -28.71 1.19
CA ASP A 266 -9.36 -28.49 0.22
C ASP A 266 -9.99 -27.10 0.36
N LEU A 267 -10.20 -26.63 1.60
CA LEU A 267 -10.68 -25.28 1.89
C LEU A 267 -9.65 -24.23 1.44
N ILE A 268 -8.37 -24.45 1.71
CA ILE A 268 -7.28 -23.58 1.25
C ILE A 268 -7.26 -23.54 -0.29
N ALA A 269 -7.41 -24.68 -0.96
CA ALA A 269 -7.43 -24.74 -2.42
C ALA A 269 -8.65 -24.04 -3.03
N GLU A 270 -9.82 -24.16 -2.41
CA GLU A 270 -11.03 -23.40 -2.78
C GLU A 270 -10.81 -21.90 -2.61
N LEU A 271 -10.32 -21.45 -1.45
CA LEU A 271 -10.05 -20.03 -1.21
C LEU A 271 -9.02 -19.48 -2.21
N LYS A 272 -7.99 -20.24 -2.58
CA LYS A 272 -7.04 -19.86 -3.64
C LYS A 272 -7.75 -19.61 -4.98
N ARG A 273 -8.69 -20.47 -5.36
CA ARG A 273 -9.50 -20.29 -6.58
C ARG A 273 -10.39 -19.05 -6.50
N GLN A 274 -11.04 -18.83 -5.36
CA GLN A 274 -11.89 -17.67 -5.11
C GLN A 274 -11.10 -16.35 -5.13
N VAL A 275 -9.92 -16.30 -4.52
CA VAL A 275 -9.05 -15.11 -4.57
C VAL A 275 -8.61 -14.83 -6.02
N LEU A 276 -8.24 -15.85 -6.79
CA LEU A 276 -7.88 -15.67 -8.20
C LEU A 276 -9.05 -15.15 -9.04
N GLN A 277 -10.27 -15.64 -8.77
CA GLN A 277 -11.48 -15.15 -9.41
C GLN A 277 -11.72 -13.66 -9.09
N LEU A 278 -11.68 -13.29 -7.81
CA LEU A 278 -11.83 -11.90 -7.39
C LEU A 278 -10.75 -10.98 -7.96
N TYR A 279 -9.50 -11.46 -8.02
CA TYR A 279 -8.40 -10.75 -8.65
C TYR A 279 -8.70 -10.38 -10.10
N LYS A 280 -9.23 -11.34 -10.88
CA LYS A 280 -9.62 -11.11 -12.28
C LYS A 280 -10.78 -10.12 -12.38
N MET A 281 -11.82 -10.28 -11.56
CA MET A 281 -12.97 -9.37 -11.55
C MET A 281 -12.56 -7.92 -11.26
N VAL A 282 -11.73 -7.69 -10.23
CA VAL A 282 -11.21 -6.35 -9.92
C VAL A 282 -10.40 -5.78 -11.08
N LYS A 283 -9.58 -6.60 -11.73
CA LYS A 283 -8.76 -6.18 -12.87
C LYS A 283 -9.60 -5.81 -14.09
N GLU A 284 -10.67 -6.56 -14.33
CA GLU A 284 -11.62 -6.32 -15.42
C GLU A 284 -12.41 -5.03 -15.18
N ASP A 285 -12.89 -4.81 -13.95
CA ASP A 285 -13.63 -3.61 -13.58
C ASP A 285 -12.74 -2.36 -13.59
N ASN A 286 -11.52 -2.46 -13.05
CA ASN A 286 -10.58 -1.36 -13.01
C ASN A 286 -9.12 -1.86 -12.97
N LYS A 287 -8.48 -1.85 -14.14
CA LYS A 287 -7.08 -2.29 -14.35
C LYS A 287 -6.03 -1.52 -13.54
N HIS A 288 -6.37 -0.36 -12.97
CA HIS A 288 -5.46 0.50 -12.23
C HIS A 288 -5.35 0.12 -10.74
N ILE A 289 -6.29 -0.67 -10.20
CA ILE A 289 -6.31 -0.97 -8.77
C ILE A 289 -5.10 -1.78 -8.31
N TRP A 290 -4.82 -2.92 -8.95
CA TRP A 290 -3.71 -3.78 -8.55
C TRP A 290 -2.34 -3.08 -8.60
N PRO A 291 -2.00 -2.30 -9.65
CA PRO A 291 -0.80 -1.47 -9.64
C PRO A 291 -0.66 -0.58 -8.40
N GLY A 292 -1.74 0.03 -7.91
CA GLY A 292 -1.72 0.85 -6.69
C GLY A 292 -1.46 0.06 -5.41
N ILE A 293 -2.00 -1.17 -5.31
CA ILE A 293 -1.73 -2.05 -4.17
C ILE A 293 -0.27 -2.54 -4.18
N GLU A 294 0.30 -2.76 -5.36
CA GLU A 294 1.70 -3.16 -5.49
C GLU A 294 2.68 -2.02 -5.20
N ASN A 295 2.37 -0.84 -5.72
CA ASN A 295 3.14 0.39 -5.58
C ASN A 295 2.25 1.54 -5.09
N PRO A 296 2.07 1.68 -3.76
CA PRO A 296 1.21 2.70 -3.18
C PRO A 296 1.63 4.14 -3.52
N ASN A 297 2.92 4.37 -3.85
CA ASN A 297 3.42 5.68 -4.24
C ASN A 297 2.81 6.19 -5.54
N LEU A 298 2.21 5.31 -6.36
CA LEU A 298 1.46 5.72 -7.54
C LEU A 298 0.26 6.61 -7.20
N TYR A 299 -0.33 6.43 -6.01
CA TYR A 299 -1.60 7.07 -5.61
C TYR A 299 -1.52 7.86 -4.29
N ALA A 300 -0.44 7.73 -3.51
CA ALA A 300 -0.32 8.30 -2.18
C ALA A 300 -0.56 9.83 -2.09
N TYR A 301 -0.26 10.57 -3.16
CA TYR A 301 -0.37 12.03 -3.22
C TYR A 301 -1.52 12.54 -4.11
N ASP A 302 -2.23 11.64 -4.77
CA ASP A 302 -3.29 12.01 -5.70
C ASP A 302 -4.61 12.27 -4.95
N VAL A 303 -5.26 13.37 -5.30
CA VAL A 303 -6.59 13.76 -4.79
C VAL A 303 -7.52 13.92 -5.99
N PRO A 304 -8.30 12.89 -6.36
CA PRO A 304 -9.19 12.99 -7.49
C PRO A 304 -10.36 13.91 -7.13
N THR A 305 -10.69 14.85 -8.03
CA THR A 305 -11.85 15.74 -7.89
C THR A 305 -13.10 15.17 -8.57
N ALA A 306 -12.90 14.34 -9.60
CA ALA A 306 -13.95 13.61 -10.31
C ALA A 306 -13.36 12.27 -10.79
N TYR A 307 -14.24 11.29 -11.02
CA TYR A 307 -13.87 9.99 -11.57
C TYR A 307 -14.99 9.45 -12.45
N SER A 308 -14.69 8.41 -13.21
CA SER A 308 -15.67 7.59 -13.91
C SER A 308 -15.38 6.11 -13.63
N PRO A 309 -16.39 5.22 -13.71
CA PRO A 309 -16.16 3.79 -13.51
C PRO A 309 -15.04 3.25 -14.41
N GLY A 310 -14.09 2.53 -13.81
CA GLY A 310 -12.90 1.98 -14.45
C GLY A 310 -11.74 2.96 -14.66
N SER A 311 -11.88 4.23 -14.27
CA SER A 311 -10.82 5.24 -14.47
C SER A 311 -9.71 5.15 -13.42
N ARG A 312 -8.56 5.76 -13.71
CA ARG A 312 -7.45 5.84 -12.76
C ARG A 312 -7.85 6.61 -11.49
N GLU A 313 -8.65 7.65 -11.63
CA GLU A 313 -9.15 8.49 -10.54
C GLU A 313 -10.07 7.70 -9.60
N GLU A 314 -10.90 6.80 -10.14
CA GLU A 314 -11.69 5.87 -9.34
C GLU A 314 -10.76 4.93 -8.55
N ALA A 315 -9.72 4.39 -9.19
CA ALA A 315 -8.75 3.53 -8.50
C ALA A 315 -8.00 4.27 -7.38
N VAL A 316 -7.67 5.56 -7.57
CA VAL A 316 -7.09 6.40 -6.51
C VAL A 316 -8.08 6.58 -5.36
N LEU A 317 -9.36 6.83 -5.63
CA LEU A 317 -10.38 6.97 -4.59
C LEU A 317 -10.53 5.68 -3.79
N ILE A 318 -10.65 4.54 -4.47
CA ILE A 318 -10.74 3.21 -3.84
C ILE A 318 -9.49 2.95 -3.00
N PHE A 319 -8.31 3.21 -3.56
CA PHE A 319 -7.04 3.08 -2.85
C PHE A 319 -7.03 3.89 -1.56
N ARG A 320 -7.46 5.16 -1.58
CA ARG A 320 -7.51 5.99 -0.36
C ARG A 320 -8.46 5.42 0.70
N ASN A 321 -9.55 4.79 0.29
CA ASN A 321 -10.53 4.19 1.19
C ASN A 321 -10.06 2.85 1.77
N SER A 322 -9.32 2.04 1.00
CA SER A 322 -8.97 0.67 1.38
C SER A 322 -7.50 0.43 1.70
N TRP A 323 -6.58 1.32 1.35
CA TRP A 323 -5.13 1.04 1.43
C TRP A 323 -4.69 0.63 2.83
N TYR A 324 -5.19 1.29 3.88
CA TYR A 324 -4.75 0.96 5.23
C TYR A 324 -5.12 -0.45 5.65
N SER A 325 -6.31 -0.97 5.27
CA SER A 325 -6.66 -2.37 5.60
C SER A 325 -5.73 -3.38 4.92
N TRP A 326 -5.23 -3.05 3.72
CA TRP A 326 -4.25 -3.87 3.01
C TRP A 326 -2.83 -3.72 3.59
N SER A 327 -2.40 -2.50 3.89
CA SER A 327 -1.07 -2.23 4.45
C SER A 327 -0.88 -2.80 5.86
N GLU A 328 -1.98 -2.95 6.60
CA GLU A 328 -2.07 -3.61 7.91
C GLU A 328 -2.12 -5.16 7.76
N THR A 329 -1.98 -5.71 6.56
CA THR A 329 -1.99 -7.16 6.27
C THR A 329 -0.93 -7.53 5.23
N GLU A 330 0.33 -7.51 5.66
CA GLU A 330 1.49 -7.79 4.79
C GLU A 330 1.40 -9.14 4.02
N PRO A 331 0.94 -10.26 4.64
CA PRO A 331 0.79 -11.52 3.91
C PRO A 331 -0.17 -11.44 2.71
N ALA A 332 -1.16 -10.55 2.76
CA ALA A 332 -2.10 -10.36 1.66
C ALA A 332 -1.48 -9.63 0.47
N ILE A 333 -0.70 -8.58 0.72
CA ILE A 333 0.05 -7.87 -0.32
C ILE A 333 1.04 -8.82 -0.99
N SER A 334 1.80 -9.59 -0.20
CA SER A 334 2.75 -10.58 -0.70
C SER A 334 2.07 -11.66 -1.54
N TYR A 335 0.87 -12.10 -1.16
CA TYR A 335 0.10 -13.06 -1.93
C TYR A 335 -0.36 -12.51 -3.29
N ILE A 336 -0.88 -11.28 -3.35
CA ILE A 336 -1.31 -10.64 -4.61
C ILE A 336 -0.13 -10.45 -5.57
N ARG A 337 1.03 -10.03 -5.08
CA ARG A 337 2.27 -9.94 -5.88
C ARG A 337 2.65 -11.28 -6.51
N GLY A 338 2.34 -12.39 -5.83
CA GLY A 338 2.53 -13.75 -6.33
C GLY A 338 1.73 -14.09 -7.59
N PHE A 339 0.49 -13.59 -7.73
CA PHE A 339 -0.36 -13.87 -8.90
C PHE A 339 0.19 -13.29 -10.20
N ILE A 340 0.79 -12.10 -10.15
CA ILE A 340 1.39 -11.45 -11.32
C ILE A 340 2.66 -12.20 -11.75
N THR A 341 3.38 -12.77 -10.78
CA THR A 341 4.56 -13.61 -11.04
C THR A 341 4.17 -14.92 -11.73
N PHE A 342 3.04 -15.54 -11.36
CA PHE A 342 2.53 -16.78 -11.97
C PHE A 342 1.84 -16.58 -13.33
N LEU A 343 1.14 -15.45 -13.55
CA LEU A 343 0.55 -15.12 -14.85
C LEU A 343 1.59 -14.76 -15.91
N ALA A 344 2.79 -14.32 -15.51
CA ALA A 344 3.95 -14.19 -16.40
C ALA A 344 4.61 -15.54 -16.76
N LEU A 345 4.39 -16.59 -15.95
CA LEU A 345 4.97 -17.92 -16.15
C LEU A 345 4.06 -18.90 -16.92
N ALA A 346 2.74 -18.67 -16.97
CA ALA A 346 1.80 -19.54 -17.68
C ALA A 346 1.80 -19.37 -19.21
N GLY A 347 2.58 -18.43 -19.75
CA GLY A 347 2.67 -18.11 -21.19
C GLY A 347 3.87 -18.68 -21.94
N CYS A 348 4.81 -19.36 -21.29
CA CYS A 348 6.04 -19.82 -21.94
C CYS A 348 6.26 -21.32 -21.73
N ALA A 349 5.73 -22.12 -22.65
CA ALA A 349 6.23 -23.47 -22.86
C ALA A 349 7.55 -23.42 -23.66
N VAL A 350 8.47 -24.29 -23.25
CA VAL A 350 9.78 -24.64 -23.83
C VAL A 350 10.92 -23.63 -23.62
N ALA A 351 11.66 -23.81 -22.53
CA ALA A 351 13.00 -23.25 -22.37
C ALA A 351 13.98 -23.99 -23.31
N ALA A 352 14.32 -23.34 -24.43
CA ALA A 352 15.56 -23.66 -25.15
C ALA A 352 16.76 -23.13 -24.35
N PRO A 353 17.95 -23.76 -24.45
CA PRO A 353 19.14 -23.31 -23.74
C PRO A 353 19.52 -21.89 -24.16
N SER A 354 19.73 -21.02 -23.17
CA SER A 354 20.10 -19.61 -23.34
C SER A 354 21.39 -19.49 -24.16
N PRO A 355 21.39 -18.76 -25.30
CA PRO A 355 22.64 -18.39 -25.95
C PRO A 355 23.43 -17.44 -25.05
N ARG A 356 24.75 -17.57 -25.11
CA ARG A 356 25.74 -16.72 -24.44
C ARG A 356 25.47 -15.25 -24.78
N ALA A 357 25.49 -14.36 -23.78
CA ALA A 357 25.25 -12.93 -23.99
C ALA A 357 26.26 -12.36 -25.01
N ALA A 358 25.76 -11.77 -26.09
CA ALA A 358 26.60 -11.14 -27.11
C ALA A 358 27.21 -9.84 -26.57
N LYS A 359 28.47 -9.59 -26.91
CA LYS A 359 29.21 -8.36 -26.59
C LYS A 359 28.53 -7.14 -27.23
N CYS A 360 28.41 -6.05 -26.47
CA CYS A 360 27.86 -4.78 -26.93
C CYS A 360 28.88 -3.99 -27.74
N THR A 361 28.56 -3.66 -28.99
CA THR A 361 29.40 -2.85 -29.89
C THR A 361 29.02 -1.37 -29.92
N SER A 362 27.81 -1.04 -29.46
CA SER A 362 27.33 0.32 -29.20
C SER A 362 26.54 0.30 -27.89
N TYR A 363 26.81 1.25 -27.00
CA TYR A 363 26.05 1.35 -25.76
C TYR A 363 25.88 2.79 -25.27
N THR A 364 24.83 2.99 -24.47
CA THR A 364 24.55 4.25 -23.77
C THR A 364 24.54 4.05 -22.26
N ILE A 365 25.37 4.79 -21.55
CA ILE A 365 25.32 4.92 -20.09
C ILE A 365 24.35 6.05 -19.78
N ILE A 366 23.21 5.73 -19.17
CA ILE A 366 22.24 6.71 -18.69
C ILE A 366 22.54 7.01 -17.24
N ASN A 367 23.00 8.23 -16.97
CA ASN A 367 23.38 8.69 -15.65
C ASN A 367 22.32 9.63 -15.05
N THR A 368 21.73 9.22 -13.92
CA THR A 368 20.75 10.00 -13.16
C THR A 368 21.35 10.50 -11.84
N ARG A 369 21.55 11.82 -11.76
CA ARG A 369 22.23 12.53 -10.65
C ARG A 369 21.39 12.65 -9.38
N GLY A 370 22.04 12.92 -8.24
CA GLY A 370 21.41 13.13 -6.94
C GLY A 370 20.91 14.55 -6.70
N THR A 371 20.19 14.75 -5.59
CA THR A 371 19.61 16.05 -5.21
C THR A 371 20.65 17.17 -5.13
N GLY A 372 20.33 18.33 -5.70
CA GLY A 372 21.18 19.52 -5.64
C GLY A 372 22.37 19.52 -6.62
N GLU A 373 22.64 18.42 -7.32
CA GLU A 373 23.62 18.40 -8.40
C GLU A 373 23.14 19.23 -9.60
N ILE A 374 24.05 19.93 -10.27
CA ILE A 374 23.75 20.70 -11.49
C ILE A 374 23.45 19.71 -12.64
N GLN A 375 22.53 20.07 -13.54
CA GLN A 375 22.25 19.28 -14.75
C GLN A 375 23.54 18.97 -15.51
N GLY A 376 23.81 17.68 -15.73
CA GLY A 376 25.07 17.19 -16.27
C GLY A 376 25.48 15.87 -15.61
N PRO A 377 26.74 15.44 -15.79
CA PRO A 377 27.22 14.19 -15.22
C PRO A 377 27.32 14.29 -13.70
N SER A 378 26.63 13.38 -13.02
CA SER A 378 26.70 13.20 -11.57
C SER A 378 28.13 12.91 -11.15
N ALA A 379 28.57 13.55 -10.06
CA ALA A 379 29.89 13.32 -9.49
C ALA A 379 30.12 11.85 -9.14
N GLY A 380 29.05 11.11 -8.79
CA GLY A 380 29.09 9.73 -8.35
C GLY A 380 29.65 8.71 -9.35
N PHE A 381 29.72 9.05 -10.65
CA PHE A 381 30.12 8.09 -11.69
C PHE A 381 31.21 8.61 -12.64
N ARG A 382 31.73 9.82 -12.44
CA ARG A 382 32.66 10.44 -13.42
C ARG A 382 33.90 9.60 -13.66
N THR A 383 34.51 9.09 -12.59
CA THR A 383 35.73 8.28 -12.66
C THR A 383 35.44 6.94 -13.34
N MET A 384 34.42 6.20 -12.89
CA MET A 384 34.08 4.92 -13.51
C MET A 384 33.68 5.06 -14.97
N ASN A 385 32.91 6.10 -15.34
CA ASN A 385 32.49 6.32 -16.73
C ASN A 385 33.66 6.63 -17.67
N SER A 386 34.66 7.38 -17.20
CA SER A 386 35.91 7.58 -17.94
C SER A 386 36.67 6.26 -18.14
N GLN A 387 36.72 5.41 -17.13
CA GLN A 387 37.38 4.10 -17.22
C GLN A 387 36.60 3.10 -18.09
N ILE A 388 35.27 3.10 -18.04
CA ILE A 388 34.41 2.23 -18.84
C ILE A 388 34.54 2.59 -20.33
N THR A 389 34.40 3.88 -20.65
CA THR A 389 34.47 4.36 -22.04
C THR A 389 35.85 4.25 -22.67
N SER A 390 36.93 4.23 -21.87
CA SER A 390 38.27 3.90 -22.38
C SER A 390 38.51 2.40 -22.58
N GLN A 391 37.83 1.52 -21.82
CA GLN A 391 37.97 0.06 -21.94
C GLN A 391 37.01 -0.57 -22.96
N VAL A 392 35.83 0.01 -23.15
CA VAL A 392 34.80 -0.49 -24.07
C VAL A 392 34.45 0.60 -25.08
N PRO A 393 34.93 0.51 -26.33
CA PRO A 393 34.64 1.52 -27.35
C PRO A 393 33.15 1.50 -27.76
N GLY A 394 32.67 2.61 -28.33
CA GLY A 394 31.28 2.75 -28.79
C GLY A 394 30.29 3.27 -27.73
N GLY A 395 30.80 3.73 -26.59
CA GLY A 395 30.00 4.27 -25.48
C GLY A 395 29.57 5.72 -25.65
N LYS A 396 28.34 6.02 -25.25
CA LYS A 396 27.79 7.38 -25.10
C LYS A 396 27.34 7.57 -23.65
N ILE A 397 27.40 8.81 -23.15
CA ILE A 397 26.84 9.15 -21.83
C ILE A 397 25.66 10.08 -22.04
N TYR A 398 24.50 9.66 -21.54
CA TYR A 398 23.30 10.46 -21.47
C TYR A 398 23.04 10.87 -20.02
N ASN A 399 22.89 12.16 -19.76
CA ASN A 399 22.62 12.68 -18.41
C ASN A 399 21.13 12.99 -18.29
N THR A 400 20.42 12.21 -17.47
CA THR A 400 18.97 12.33 -17.28
C THR A 400 18.57 13.76 -16.97
N VAL A 401 17.59 14.28 -17.72
CA VAL A 401 17.11 15.65 -17.64
C VAL A 401 15.94 15.73 -16.67
N TYR A 402 16.22 16.25 -15.48
CA TYR A 402 15.21 16.51 -14.45
C TYR A 402 15.72 17.52 -13.42
N LEU A 403 14.84 17.99 -12.53
CA LEU A 403 15.16 19.06 -11.58
C LEU A 403 16.21 18.68 -10.53
N ALA A 404 16.29 17.40 -10.12
CA ALA A 404 17.08 16.97 -8.96
C ALA A 404 16.82 17.83 -7.70
N GLY A 405 15.55 18.16 -7.47
CA GLY A 405 15.10 19.10 -6.44
C GLY A 405 15.02 18.49 -5.05
N TYR A 406 15.02 19.34 -4.01
CA TYR A 406 14.91 18.89 -2.61
C TYR A 406 13.52 18.38 -2.23
N ASP A 407 12.52 18.55 -3.10
CA ASP A 407 11.17 18.00 -2.95
C ASP A 407 11.11 16.47 -3.15
N GLN A 408 12.24 15.84 -3.52
CA GLN A 408 12.39 14.40 -3.74
C GLN A 408 11.52 13.83 -4.86
N ASN A 409 10.92 14.68 -5.69
CA ASN A 409 10.12 14.22 -6.82
C ASN A 409 10.99 13.89 -8.04
N SER A 410 11.28 12.61 -8.22
CA SER A 410 12.11 12.10 -9.33
C SER A 410 11.30 11.54 -10.52
N ALA A 411 9.98 11.80 -10.57
CA ALA A 411 9.11 11.27 -11.64
C ALA A 411 9.55 11.73 -13.04
N GLN A 412 9.96 12.99 -13.18
CA GLN A 412 10.50 13.50 -14.45
C GLN A 412 11.76 12.73 -14.87
N GLY A 413 12.67 12.46 -13.93
CA GLY A 413 13.89 11.68 -14.20
C GLY A 413 13.56 10.25 -14.62
N THR A 414 12.59 9.62 -13.95
CA THR A 414 12.10 8.27 -14.30
C THR A 414 11.59 8.23 -15.75
N GLN A 415 10.75 9.19 -16.13
CA GLN A 415 10.20 9.26 -17.49
C GLN A 415 11.27 9.55 -18.55
N ASP A 416 12.25 10.38 -18.22
CA ASP A 416 13.33 10.72 -19.13
C ASP A 416 14.28 9.54 -19.39
N ILE A 417 14.60 8.72 -18.37
CA ILE A 417 15.33 7.44 -18.55
C ILE A 417 14.59 6.54 -19.55
N ILE A 418 13.28 6.35 -19.34
CA ILE A 418 12.46 5.48 -20.20
C ILE A 418 12.38 6.04 -21.62
N ARG A 419 12.19 7.36 -21.74
CA ARG A 419 12.15 8.08 -23.02
C ARG A 419 13.45 7.84 -23.79
N GLU A 420 14.60 8.00 -23.14
CA GLU A 420 15.89 7.87 -23.79
C GLU A 420 16.14 6.44 -24.29
N VAL A 421 15.91 5.42 -23.44
CA VAL A 421 16.04 4.01 -23.84
C VAL A 421 15.20 3.71 -25.08
N LYS A 422 13.93 4.11 -25.06
CA LYS A 422 13.00 3.88 -26.19
C LYS A 422 13.40 4.66 -27.44
N SER A 423 13.82 5.91 -27.28
CA SER A 423 14.23 6.78 -28.38
C SER A 423 15.45 6.23 -29.10
N VAL A 424 16.47 5.81 -28.34
CA VAL A 424 17.69 5.26 -28.93
C VAL A 424 17.41 3.91 -29.59
N LEU A 425 16.63 3.02 -28.96
CA LEU A 425 16.27 1.71 -29.56
C LEU A 425 15.44 1.84 -30.84
N ALA A 426 14.64 2.90 -30.98
CA ALA A 426 13.92 3.17 -32.22
C ALA A 426 14.87 3.44 -33.40
N SER A 427 16.05 4.01 -33.13
CA SER A 427 17.07 4.31 -34.14
C SER A 427 18.15 3.23 -34.27
N ASN A 428 18.48 2.55 -33.18
CA ASN A 428 19.47 1.47 -33.12
C ASN A 428 18.93 0.35 -32.21
N PRO A 429 18.21 -0.64 -32.77
CA PRO A 429 17.63 -1.75 -32.00
C PRO A 429 18.66 -2.64 -31.31
N SER A 430 19.94 -2.52 -31.67
CA SER A 430 21.06 -3.29 -31.08
C SER A 430 21.80 -2.54 -29.96
N GLU A 431 21.40 -1.29 -29.66
CA GLU A 431 22.04 -0.50 -28.61
C GLU A 431 21.87 -1.17 -27.24
N CYS A 432 22.97 -1.29 -26.50
CA CYS A 432 22.94 -1.71 -25.09
C CYS A 432 22.82 -0.50 -24.16
N PHE A 433 22.26 -0.72 -22.96
CA PHE A 433 22.16 0.32 -21.94
C PHE A 433 22.77 -0.12 -20.61
N ILE A 434 23.36 0.85 -19.92
CA ILE A 434 23.72 0.79 -18.52
C ILE A 434 22.97 1.92 -17.82
N LEU A 435 22.28 1.61 -16.73
CA LEU A 435 21.56 2.62 -15.94
C LEU A 435 22.33 2.88 -14.65
N GLU A 436 22.65 4.15 -14.41
CA GLU A 436 23.36 4.61 -13.21
C GLU A 436 22.49 5.58 -12.43
N GLY A 437 22.39 5.40 -11.12
CA GLY A 437 21.58 6.26 -10.27
C GLY A 437 22.23 6.52 -8.92
N TYR A 438 22.28 7.80 -8.52
CA TYR A 438 22.81 8.22 -7.22
C TYR A 438 21.76 8.95 -6.40
N SER A 439 21.57 8.56 -5.14
CA SER A 439 20.63 9.22 -4.21
C SER A 439 19.21 9.27 -4.81
N GLN A 440 18.59 10.45 -4.94
CA GLN A 440 17.31 10.63 -5.66
C GLN A 440 17.31 10.03 -7.08
N GLY A 441 18.45 10.05 -7.78
CA GLY A 441 18.59 9.45 -9.09
C GLY A 441 18.61 7.91 -9.07
N ALA A 442 19.04 7.29 -7.96
CA ALA A 442 18.89 5.85 -7.76
C ALA A 442 17.42 5.47 -7.65
N ALA A 443 16.64 6.22 -6.86
CA ALA A 443 15.19 6.03 -6.76
C ALA A 443 14.50 6.19 -8.13
N ALA A 444 14.89 7.19 -8.91
CA ALA A 444 14.39 7.39 -10.28
C ALA A 444 14.70 6.20 -11.20
N THR A 445 15.93 5.68 -11.12
CA THR A 445 16.37 4.52 -11.90
C THR A 445 15.59 3.27 -11.50
N VAL A 446 15.44 2.98 -10.20
CA VAL A 446 14.64 1.86 -9.69
C VAL A 446 13.18 1.95 -10.18
N ASN A 447 12.59 3.14 -10.13
CA ASN A 447 11.23 3.37 -10.62
C ASN A 447 11.11 3.10 -12.14
N ALA A 448 12.16 3.40 -12.92
CA ALA A 448 12.18 3.13 -14.36
C ALA A 448 12.24 1.63 -14.69
N LEU A 449 12.91 0.82 -13.85
CA LEU A 449 13.08 -0.64 -14.08
C LEU A 449 11.74 -1.37 -14.23
N SER A 450 10.72 -0.94 -13.49
CA SER A 450 9.37 -1.53 -13.55
C SER A 450 8.66 -1.32 -14.90
N GLN A 451 9.08 -0.30 -15.67
CA GLN A 451 8.45 0.10 -16.93
C GLN A 451 9.28 -0.30 -18.17
N LEU A 452 10.53 -0.71 -17.97
CA LEU A 452 11.41 -1.21 -19.03
C LEU A 452 11.17 -2.71 -19.25
N THR A 453 10.22 -3.02 -20.14
CA THR A 453 9.83 -4.41 -20.48
C THR A 453 10.16 -4.75 -21.93
N GLY A 454 10.14 -6.04 -22.28
CA GLY A 454 10.45 -6.53 -23.63
C GLY A 454 11.83 -6.09 -24.10
N SER A 455 11.93 -5.69 -25.38
CA SER A 455 13.20 -5.27 -25.99
C SER A 455 13.90 -4.13 -25.24
N ALA A 456 13.15 -3.21 -24.63
CA ALA A 456 13.73 -2.15 -23.81
C ALA A 456 14.39 -2.68 -22.54
N GLY A 457 13.76 -3.66 -21.89
CA GLY A 457 14.33 -4.35 -20.73
C GLY A 457 15.51 -5.26 -21.10
N ASP A 458 15.47 -5.90 -22.27
CA ASP A 458 16.53 -6.80 -22.75
C ASP A 458 17.79 -6.02 -23.17
N ALA A 459 17.61 -4.79 -23.66
CA ALA A 459 18.70 -3.90 -24.05
C ALA A 459 19.52 -3.40 -22.84
N VAL A 460 18.91 -3.29 -21.65
CA VAL A 460 19.62 -2.92 -20.41
C VAL A 460 20.43 -4.10 -19.89
N LYS A 461 21.76 -3.98 -19.94
CA LYS A 461 22.70 -5.03 -19.57
C LYS A 461 23.12 -4.96 -18.10
N GLY A 462 23.07 -3.78 -17.51
CA GLY A 462 23.47 -3.53 -16.14
C GLY A 462 22.78 -2.33 -15.52
N VAL A 463 22.54 -2.39 -14.21
CA VAL A 463 22.08 -1.28 -13.39
C VAL A 463 23.08 -1.12 -12.24
N PHE A 464 23.58 0.08 -12.01
CA PHE A 464 24.55 0.37 -10.96
C PHE A 464 24.05 1.54 -10.11
N LEU A 465 23.72 1.26 -8.85
CA LEU A 465 23.13 2.23 -7.93
C LEU A 465 24.10 2.54 -6.80
N ILE A 466 24.11 3.79 -6.34
CA ILE A 466 24.86 4.23 -5.16
C ILE A 466 23.96 5.07 -4.25
N GLY A 467 23.98 4.79 -2.95
CA GLY A 467 23.19 5.52 -1.97
C GLY A 467 21.69 5.49 -2.26
N ASP A 468 21.14 4.34 -2.65
CA ASP A 468 19.73 4.19 -3.04
C ASP A 468 18.76 4.40 -1.87
N PRO A 469 17.87 5.41 -1.89
CA PRO A 469 16.80 5.56 -0.89
C PRO A 469 15.86 4.34 -0.86
N LEU A 470 15.72 3.61 -1.97
CA LEU A 470 14.88 2.41 -2.11
C LEU A 470 15.63 1.10 -1.81
N HIS A 471 16.86 1.17 -1.29
CA HIS A 471 17.70 0.02 -0.92
C HIS A 471 16.92 -0.94 -0.01
N LYS A 472 16.77 -2.20 -0.41
CA LYS A 472 15.90 -3.15 0.28
C LYS A 472 16.68 -4.32 0.85
N SER A 473 16.46 -4.60 2.14
CA SER A 473 17.20 -5.63 2.87
C SER A 473 17.15 -7.00 2.19
N GLY A 474 18.31 -7.65 2.08
CA GLY A 474 18.45 -9.05 1.71
C GLY A 474 18.57 -9.33 0.20
N LEU A 475 18.47 -8.32 -0.67
CA LEU A 475 18.60 -8.54 -2.11
C LEU A 475 20.04 -8.98 -2.48
N ALA A 476 20.15 -9.90 -3.43
CA ALA A 476 21.44 -10.46 -3.84
C ALA A 476 22.36 -9.47 -4.57
N CYS A 477 21.79 -8.36 -5.08
CA CYS A 477 22.52 -7.26 -5.70
C CYS A 477 23.14 -6.29 -4.71
N ASN A 478 22.77 -6.36 -3.42
CA ASN A 478 23.23 -5.41 -2.40
C ASN A 478 24.65 -5.73 -1.96
N VAL A 479 25.50 -4.72 -2.02
CA VAL A 479 26.88 -4.79 -1.56
C VAL A 479 27.28 -3.51 -0.85
N ASP A 480 28.31 -3.60 -0.01
CA ASP A 480 29.05 -2.40 0.40
C ASP A 480 30.04 -1.96 -0.69
N ASN A 481 30.69 -0.81 -0.49
CA ASN A 481 31.62 -0.25 -1.46
C ASN A 481 32.85 -1.13 -1.77
N ASN A 482 33.13 -2.15 -0.94
CA ASN A 482 34.20 -3.11 -1.18
C ASN A 482 33.69 -4.40 -1.83
N GLY A 483 32.42 -4.46 -2.24
CA GLY A 483 31.77 -5.67 -2.74
C GLY A 483 31.42 -6.68 -1.63
N GLY A 484 31.53 -6.28 -0.37
CA GLY A 484 31.16 -7.06 0.79
C GLY A 484 29.66 -7.02 1.08
N THR A 485 29.24 -7.56 2.22
CA THR A 485 27.82 -7.72 2.59
C THR A 485 27.43 -6.93 3.83
N THR A 486 28.26 -5.98 4.28
CA THR A 486 28.01 -5.24 5.54
C THR A 486 26.71 -4.42 5.50
N THR A 487 26.28 -3.99 4.32
CA THR A 487 25.01 -3.30 4.04
C THR A 487 24.02 -4.15 3.24
N LYS A 488 24.20 -5.47 3.21
CA LYS A 488 23.28 -6.36 2.47
C LYS A 488 21.88 -6.39 3.10
N ASN A 489 21.82 -6.43 4.42
CA ASN A 489 20.59 -6.65 5.19
C ASN A 489 20.10 -5.38 5.90
N VAL A 490 20.21 -4.22 5.24
CA VAL A 490 19.73 -2.93 5.74
C VAL A 490 18.68 -2.36 4.79
N ASN A 491 17.96 -1.33 5.23
CA ASN A 491 16.95 -0.66 4.42
C ASN A 491 17.29 0.82 4.25
N GLY A 492 17.00 1.37 3.08
CA GLY A 492 17.05 2.80 2.80
C GLY A 492 15.84 3.56 3.34
N LEU A 493 15.92 4.89 3.30
CA LEU A 493 14.92 5.82 3.85
C LEU A 493 13.52 5.65 3.24
N GLU A 494 13.46 5.25 1.96
CA GLU A 494 12.23 5.08 1.19
C GLU A 494 11.90 3.60 0.92
N ALA A 495 12.66 2.67 1.50
CA ALA A 495 12.42 1.23 1.35
C ALA A 495 11.08 0.79 1.96
N PHE A 496 10.55 1.54 2.92
CA PHE A 496 9.26 1.26 3.56
C PHE A 496 8.10 1.54 2.60
N GLY A 497 7.37 0.49 2.22
CA GLY A 497 6.23 0.58 1.29
C GLY A 497 6.58 0.48 -0.20
N GLY A 498 7.87 0.54 -0.56
CA GLY A 498 8.38 0.32 -1.92
C GLY A 498 8.73 -1.14 -2.22
N ALA A 499 8.59 -1.56 -3.48
CA ALA A 499 9.04 -2.88 -3.92
C ALA A 499 10.59 -3.00 -3.97
N GLY A 500 11.30 -1.87 -4.06
CA GLY A 500 12.75 -1.83 -4.33
C GLY A 500 13.05 -2.25 -5.77
N ILE A 501 14.26 -2.75 -6.01
CA ILE A 501 14.67 -3.32 -7.30
C ILE A 501 13.79 -4.54 -7.63
N PRO A 502 13.09 -4.59 -8.79
CA PRO A 502 12.23 -5.72 -9.10
C PRO A 502 13.02 -7.02 -9.30
N GLN A 503 12.42 -8.17 -8.97
CA GLN A 503 13.10 -9.47 -8.89
C GLN A 503 13.87 -9.85 -10.17
N ASN A 504 13.30 -9.58 -11.34
CA ASN A 504 13.90 -9.89 -12.64
C ASN A 504 15.10 -9.00 -12.99
N TRP A 505 15.37 -7.94 -12.23
CA TRP A 505 16.50 -7.04 -12.40
C TRP A 505 17.68 -7.36 -11.49
N ILE A 506 17.47 -8.09 -10.38
CA ILE A 506 18.48 -8.34 -9.35
C ILE A 506 19.76 -8.96 -9.94
N SER A 507 19.66 -9.94 -10.84
CA SER A 507 20.83 -10.63 -11.43
C SER A 507 21.73 -9.74 -12.30
N ARG A 508 21.25 -8.56 -12.66
CA ARG A 508 21.96 -7.56 -13.47
C ARG A 508 22.00 -6.18 -12.83
N THR A 509 21.75 -6.12 -11.52
CA THR A 509 21.88 -4.90 -10.72
C THR A 509 23.02 -5.07 -9.73
N LEU A 510 23.75 -3.97 -9.45
CA LEU A 510 24.62 -3.85 -8.30
C LEU A 510 24.18 -2.59 -7.54
N ASP A 511 23.71 -2.79 -6.31
CA ASP A 511 23.21 -1.73 -5.44
C ASP A 511 24.22 -1.53 -4.31
N VAL A 512 24.98 -0.44 -4.41
CA VAL A 512 26.14 -0.18 -3.56
C VAL A 512 25.75 0.81 -2.47
N CYS A 513 25.75 0.34 -1.23
CA CYS A 513 25.50 1.17 -0.06
C CYS A 513 26.73 1.19 0.84
N ILE A 514 27.40 2.34 0.98
CA ILE A 514 28.52 2.50 1.92
C ILE A 514 27.98 2.29 3.35
N PHE A 515 28.68 1.48 4.14
CA PHE A 515 28.30 1.25 5.54
C PHE A 515 28.15 2.57 6.30
N GLY A 516 26.97 2.77 6.90
CA GLY A 516 26.65 4.00 7.61
C GLY A 516 26.17 5.15 6.74
N ASP A 517 25.98 4.99 5.42
CA ASP A 517 25.22 5.95 4.60
C ASP A 517 23.75 5.95 5.03
N GLY A 518 23.31 7.02 5.68
CA GLY A 518 21.97 7.12 6.25
C GLY A 518 20.82 7.21 5.26
N VAL A 519 21.09 7.23 3.95
CA VAL A 519 20.07 7.22 2.89
C VAL A 519 19.72 5.79 2.48
N CYS A 520 20.71 4.90 2.32
CA CYS A 520 20.51 3.50 1.94
C CYS A 520 20.64 2.51 3.11
N ASP A 521 21.22 2.95 4.23
CA ASP A 521 21.45 2.20 5.46
C ASP A 521 20.94 2.98 6.68
N THR A 522 19.65 2.87 6.93
CA THR A 522 18.98 3.47 8.09
C THR A 522 19.28 2.76 9.41
N THR A 523 19.97 1.62 9.37
CA THR A 523 20.38 0.87 10.55
C THR A 523 21.61 1.50 11.20
N HIS A 524 22.59 1.89 10.38
CA HIS A 524 23.89 2.39 10.86
C HIS A 524 24.13 3.88 10.57
N GLY A 525 23.32 4.49 9.71
CA GLY A 525 23.40 5.91 9.34
C GLY A 525 22.11 6.69 9.62
N PHE A 526 22.15 8.01 9.44
CA PHE A 526 20.97 8.87 9.55
C PHE A 526 20.97 9.96 8.47
N GLY A 527 20.04 9.86 7.52
CA GLY A 527 19.85 10.87 6.48
C GLY A 527 21.06 11.05 5.56
N ILE A 528 21.13 12.21 4.91
CA ILE A 528 22.32 12.61 4.16
C ILE A 528 23.45 12.93 5.14
N ASN A 529 24.51 12.13 5.09
CA ASN A 529 25.69 12.26 5.95
C ASN A 529 27.00 12.15 5.13
N ALA A 530 28.15 12.13 5.80
CA ALA A 530 29.46 12.11 5.12
C ALA A 530 29.64 10.89 4.21
N GLN A 531 29.16 9.73 4.65
CA GLN A 531 29.18 8.48 3.90
C GLN A 531 28.36 8.59 2.61
N HIS A 532 27.17 9.20 2.68
CA HIS A 532 26.34 9.44 1.49
C HIS A 532 27.06 10.27 0.43
N LEU A 533 27.90 11.23 0.84
CA LEU A 533 28.62 12.12 -0.06
C LEU A 533 29.98 11.56 -0.53
N GLN A 534 30.37 10.36 -0.09
CA GLN A 534 31.71 9.81 -0.29
C GLN A 534 31.89 9.14 -1.67
N TYR A 535 30.83 8.57 -2.26
CA TYR A 535 30.91 7.77 -3.49
C TYR A 535 31.73 8.36 -4.65
N PRO A 536 31.64 9.68 -4.96
CA PRO A 536 32.43 10.28 -6.06
C PRO A 536 33.94 10.08 -5.93
N ASN A 537 34.45 10.10 -4.70
CA ASN A 537 35.89 10.03 -4.39
C ASN A 537 36.29 8.68 -3.78
N ASP A 538 35.34 7.75 -3.61
CA ASP A 538 35.58 6.43 -3.07
C ASP A 538 36.14 5.50 -4.16
N ALA A 539 37.46 5.28 -4.13
CA ALA A 539 38.13 4.46 -5.14
C ALA A 539 37.57 3.02 -5.22
N ALA A 540 37.14 2.45 -4.09
CA ALA A 540 36.55 1.11 -4.05
C ALA A 540 35.24 1.06 -4.84
N THR A 541 34.32 2.00 -4.58
CA THR A 541 33.07 2.17 -5.33
C THR A 541 33.33 2.36 -6.83
N GLN A 542 34.25 3.26 -7.20
CA GLN A 542 34.54 3.57 -8.61
C GLN A 542 35.10 2.33 -9.34
N ASN A 543 36.03 1.61 -8.72
CA ASN A 543 36.60 0.38 -9.30
C ASN A 543 35.57 -0.74 -9.42
N LEU A 544 34.69 -0.88 -8.43
CA LEU A 544 33.62 -1.87 -8.43
C LEU A 544 32.62 -1.61 -9.57
N GLY A 545 32.22 -0.35 -9.75
CA GLY A 545 31.36 0.08 -10.85
C GLY A 545 31.98 -0.16 -12.22
N THR A 546 33.22 0.27 -12.43
CA THR A 546 33.97 -0.01 -13.67
C THR A 546 34.00 -1.50 -13.99
N THR A 547 34.38 -2.33 -13.02
CA THR A 547 34.50 -3.78 -13.21
C THR A 547 33.17 -4.42 -13.56
N PHE A 548 32.11 -4.05 -12.84
CA PHE A 548 30.76 -4.54 -13.07
C PHE A 548 30.26 -4.18 -14.46
N VAL A 549 30.36 -2.90 -14.85
CA VAL A 549 29.83 -2.41 -16.13
C VAL A 549 30.60 -2.97 -17.31
N VAL A 550 31.94 -2.97 -17.26
CA VAL A 550 32.79 -3.55 -18.33
C VAL A 550 32.46 -5.03 -18.53
N LYS A 551 32.20 -5.78 -17.46
CA LYS A 551 31.75 -7.17 -17.55
C LYS A 551 30.39 -7.28 -18.25
N LYS A 552 29.39 -6.49 -17.83
CA LYS A 552 28.05 -6.51 -18.43
C LYS A 552 28.04 -6.15 -19.91
N LEU A 553 28.93 -5.27 -20.36
CA LEU A 553 29.04 -4.88 -21.76
C LEU A 553 29.79 -5.90 -22.63
N ASN A 554 30.70 -6.70 -22.07
CA ASN A 554 31.48 -7.67 -22.83
C ASN A 554 30.85 -9.07 -22.94
N GLY A 555 29.78 -9.36 -22.19
CA GLY A 555 29.11 -10.66 -22.15
C GLY A 555 29.54 -11.51 -20.97
#